data_AF-A0A1A8KBI4-F1
#
_entry.id   AF-A0A1A8KBI4-F1
#
_cell.length_a   1.000
_cell.length_b   1.000
_cell.length_c   1.000
_cell.angle_alpha   90.00
_cell.angle_beta   90.00
_cell.angle_gamma   90.00
#
_symmetry.space_group_name_H-M   'P 1'
#
loop_
_entity.id
_entity.type
_entity.pdbx_description
1 polymer ?
#
loop_
_entity_poly.entity_id
_entity_poly.type
_entity_poly.pdbx_seq_one_letter_code
_entity_poly.pdbx_strand_id
1 'polypeptide(L)'
;SSGGVKGSFPCRLCDQVFAFSGVLQAHMRFHLGTLPHQCNICDYVAPDKATLIRHLRTHSGERPYVCRVCHYPFTVKANCERHLRKKHAKTSRKDIEKNIKYVTSTTTASMAVSITATTQDTETSCTGAETTCRFCGE
;
A
#
# COMPACT_ATOMS: atom_id res chain seq x y z
N SER A 1 6.63 30.78 -23.34
CA SER A 1 7.18 30.19 -22.11
C SER A 1 6.20 30.41 -20.97
N SER A 2 5.45 29.36 -20.58
CA SER A 2 4.59 29.41 -19.39
C SER A 2 4.81 28.11 -18.63
N GLY A 3 5.82 28.15 -17.74
CA GLY A 3 6.11 27.06 -16.82
C GLY A 3 5.02 26.99 -15.77
N GLY A 4 4.05 26.12 -15.98
CA GLY A 4 3.09 25.75 -14.95
C GLY A 4 3.84 25.14 -13.77
N VAL A 5 3.84 25.83 -12.64
CA VAL A 5 4.25 25.28 -11.34
C VAL A 5 3.52 23.95 -11.14
N LYS A 6 4.26 22.85 -11.22
CA LYS A 6 3.79 21.56 -10.70
C LYS A 6 3.55 21.78 -9.21
N GLY A 7 2.28 21.97 -8.84
CA GLY A 7 1.88 22.13 -7.45
C GLY A 7 2.40 20.97 -6.63
N SER A 8 3.39 21.23 -5.79
CA SER A 8 3.86 20.30 -4.77
C SER A 8 2.91 20.38 -3.57
N PHE A 9 2.61 19.24 -2.96
CA PHE A 9 1.71 19.11 -1.84
C PHE A 9 2.53 18.84 -0.57
N PRO A 10 2.94 19.87 0.19
CA PRO A 10 3.70 19.70 1.42
C PRO A 10 2.81 19.14 2.54
N CYS A 11 3.37 18.28 3.36
CA CYS A 11 2.78 17.91 4.64
C CYS A 11 2.89 19.09 5.61
N ARG A 12 1.87 19.28 6.45
CA ARG A 12 1.86 20.32 7.48
C ARG A 12 2.41 19.83 8.83
N LEU A 13 2.63 18.53 8.96
CA LEU A 13 3.03 17.88 10.21
C LEU A 13 4.44 17.28 10.13
N CYS A 14 5.08 17.32 8.96
CA CYS A 14 6.48 16.98 8.73
C CYS A 14 7.00 17.63 7.44
N ASP A 15 8.30 17.51 7.20
CA ASP A 15 8.97 18.14 6.04
C ASP A 15 8.82 17.36 4.72
N GLN A 16 7.88 16.40 4.65
CA GLN A 16 7.65 15.63 3.43
C GLN A 16 6.82 16.40 2.41
N VAL A 17 7.23 16.34 1.15
CA VAL A 17 6.56 17.02 0.03
C VAL A 17 6.19 15.99 -1.04
N PHE A 18 4.92 16.01 -1.45
CA PHE A 18 4.37 15.02 -2.37
C PHE A 18 4.05 15.64 -3.73
N ALA A 19 4.17 14.83 -4.79
CA ALA A 19 3.87 15.26 -6.15
C ALA A 19 2.36 15.30 -6.45
N PHE A 20 1.53 14.65 -5.64
CA PHE A 20 0.09 14.53 -5.85
C PHE A 20 -0.68 14.66 -4.54
N SER A 21 -1.83 15.35 -4.56
CA SER A 21 -2.70 15.55 -3.40
C SER A 21 -3.18 14.24 -2.80
N GLY A 22 -3.53 13.25 -3.62
CA GLY A 22 -3.96 11.93 -3.14
C GLY A 22 -2.88 11.19 -2.35
N VAL A 23 -1.61 11.38 -2.71
CA VAL A 23 -0.48 10.78 -1.97
C VAL A 23 -0.27 11.49 -0.65
N LEU A 24 -0.38 12.83 -0.63
CA LEU A 24 -0.38 13.60 0.63
C LEU A 24 -1.53 13.15 1.55
N GLN A 25 -2.75 12.99 1.03
CA GLN A 25 -3.91 12.57 1.83
C GLN A 25 -3.69 11.17 2.44
N ALA A 26 -3.12 10.23 1.68
CA ALA A 26 -2.76 8.92 2.20
C ALA A 26 -1.67 9.02 3.29
N HIS A 27 -0.67 9.89 3.09
CA HIS A 27 0.37 10.16 4.08
C HIS A 27 -0.20 10.77 5.38
N MET A 28 -1.16 11.69 5.29
CA MET A 28 -1.78 12.30 6.47
C MET A 28 -2.45 11.27 7.40
N ARG A 29 -2.88 10.11 6.88
CA ARG A 29 -3.41 9.02 7.72
C ARG A 29 -2.39 8.48 8.71
N PHE A 30 -1.09 8.57 8.41
CA PHE A 30 -0.02 8.19 9.34
C PHE A 30 -0.01 9.13 10.57
N HIS A 31 -0.09 10.44 10.33
CA HIS A 31 -0.14 11.42 11.42
C HIS A 31 -1.41 11.33 12.25
N LEU A 32 -2.53 10.98 11.62
CA LEU A 32 -3.83 10.84 12.29
C LEU A 32 -4.01 9.47 12.96
N GLY A 33 -3.07 8.53 12.78
CA GLY A 33 -3.24 7.15 13.24
C GLY A 33 -4.39 6.40 12.57
N THR A 34 -4.93 6.92 11.46
CA THR A 34 -6.10 6.37 10.75
C THR A 34 -5.71 5.42 9.63
N LEU A 35 -4.49 4.86 9.65
CA LEU A 35 -4.07 3.86 8.68
C LEU A 35 -4.92 2.59 8.88
N PRO A 36 -5.78 2.22 7.92
CA PRO A 36 -6.84 1.25 8.17
C PRO A 36 -6.36 -0.22 8.15
N HIS A 37 -5.08 -0.47 7.88
CA HIS A 37 -4.57 -1.81 7.63
C HIS A 37 -3.35 -2.13 8.48
N GLN A 38 -3.56 -2.69 9.66
CA GLN A 38 -2.52 -3.10 10.58
C GLN A 38 -1.98 -4.50 10.25
N CYS A 39 -0.67 -4.68 10.43
CA CYS A 39 -0.04 -5.99 10.41
C CYS A 39 -0.36 -6.76 11.69
N ASN A 40 -0.69 -8.04 11.55
CA ASN A 40 -0.97 -8.94 12.68
C ASN A 40 0.29 -9.55 13.32
N ILE A 41 1.49 -9.26 12.79
CA ILE A 41 2.77 -9.81 13.25
C ILE A 41 3.64 -8.73 13.91
N CYS A 42 3.43 -7.46 13.56
CA CYS A 42 4.20 -6.32 14.11
C CYS A 42 3.37 -5.04 14.05
N ASP A 43 3.87 -3.96 14.63
CA ASP A 43 3.16 -2.66 14.71
C ASP A 43 3.12 -1.87 13.38
N TYR A 44 3.48 -2.49 12.26
CA TYR A 44 3.42 -1.83 10.97
C TYR A 44 1.97 -1.61 10.53
N VAL A 45 1.67 -0.39 10.09
CA VAL A 45 0.35 -0.02 9.57
C VAL A 45 0.50 0.52 8.15
N ALA A 46 -0.39 0.09 7.26
CA ALA A 46 -0.38 0.40 5.84
C ALA A 46 -1.56 1.31 5.45
N PRO A 47 -1.36 2.22 4.47
CA PRO A 47 -2.44 3.07 3.97
C PRO A 47 -3.44 2.32 3.07
N ASP A 48 -3.06 1.16 2.54
CA ASP A 48 -3.86 0.34 1.63
C ASP A 48 -3.52 -1.15 1.78
N LYS A 49 -4.45 -2.03 1.38
CA LYS A 49 -4.31 -3.49 1.45
C LYS A 49 -3.11 -4.02 0.66
N ALA A 50 -2.80 -3.46 -0.51
CA ALA A 50 -1.70 -3.94 -1.34
C ALA A 50 -0.34 -3.68 -0.69
N THR A 51 -0.20 -2.54 -0.01
CA THR A 51 0.97 -2.19 0.80
C THR A 51 1.09 -3.12 2.01
N LEU A 52 -0.01 -3.46 2.69
CA LEU A 52 0.00 -4.44 3.78
C LEU A 52 0.42 -5.84 3.28
N ILE A 53 -0.17 -6.33 2.19
CA ILE A 53 0.18 -7.64 1.61
C ILE A 53 1.66 -7.68 1.23
N ARG A 54 2.18 -6.63 0.61
CA ARG A 54 3.62 -6.51 0.32
C ARG A 54 4.45 -6.55 1.60
N HIS A 55 4.01 -5.88 2.66
CA HIS A 55 4.70 -5.91 3.95
C HIS A 55 4.70 -7.32 4.56
N LEU A 56 3.58 -8.06 4.50
CA LEU A 56 3.51 -9.43 5.03
C LEU A 56 4.52 -10.38 4.39
N ARG A 57 4.94 -10.12 3.14
CA ARG A 57 6.02 -10.87 2.49
C ARG A 57 7.38 -10.73 3.17
N THR A 58 7.58 -9.71 4.00
CA THR A 58 8.80 -9.56 4.81
C THR A 58 8.84 -10.52 5.99
N HIS A 59 7.67 -10.91 6.51
CA HIS A 59 7.55 -11.93 7.55
C HIS A 59 7.58 -13.34 6.98
N SER A 60 6.87 -13.58 5.88
CA SER A 60 6.80 -14.92 5.26
C SER A 60 8.02 -15.27 4.39
N GLY A 61 8.85 -14.28 4.03
CA GLY A 61 9.95 -14.45 3.09
C GLY A 61 9.51 -14.67 1.63
N GLU A 62 8.23 -14.50 1.33
CA GLU A 62 7.69 -14.79 -0.01
C GLU A 62 8.23 -13.83 -1.08
N ARG A 63 8.72 -14.41 -2.18
CA ARG A 63 9.32 -13.67 -3.29
C ARG A 63 8.68 -14.08 -4.63
N PRO A 64 7.45 -13.63 -4.92
CA PRO A 64 6.66 -14.17 -6.02
C PRO A 64 7.13 -13.68 -7.41
N TYR A 65 7.98 -12.66 -7.49
CA TYR A 65 8.46 -12.13 -8.77
C TYR A 65 9.83 -12.71 -9.09
N VAL A 66 9.90 -13.56 -10.11
CA VAL A 66 11.13 -14.25 -10.50
C VAL A 66 11.65 -13.68 -11.82
N CYS A 67 12.93 -13.34 -11.85
CA CYS A 67 13.61 -12.99 -13.10
C CYS A 67 13.71 -14.24 -13.99
N ARG A 68 13.22 -14.20 -15.22
CA ARG A 68 13.32 -15.34 -16.15
C ARG A 68 14.73 -15.59 -16.68
N VAL A 69 15.63 -14.61 -16.57
CA VAL A 69 17.00 -14.69 -17.10
C VAL A 69 17.94 -15.39 -16.11
N CYS A 70 17.90 -15.01 -14.83
CA CYS A 70 18.79 -15.56 -13.80
C CYS A 70 18.06 -16.33 -12.69
N HIS A 71 16.73 -16.44 -12.77
CA HIS A 71 15.89 -17.12 -11.79
C HIS A 71 15.93 -16.53 -10.37
N TYR A 72 16.53 -15.35 -10.19
CA TYR A 72 16.57 -14.70 -8.89
C TYR A 72 15.18 -14.18 -8.48
N PRO A 73 14.69 -14.49 -7.26
CA PRO A 73 13.36 -14.11 -6.80
C PRO A 73 13.34 -12.76 -6.05
N PHE A 74 12.24 -12.02 -6.18
CA PHE A 74 12.01 -10.70 -5.59
C PHE A 74 10.64 -10.61 -4.93
N THR A 75 10.56 -9.81 -3.85
CA THR A 75 9.31 -9.55 -3.12
C THR A 75 8.34 -8.63 -3.88
N VAL A 76 8.87 -7.79 -4.79
CA VAL A 76 8.10 -6.80 -5.56
C VAL A 76 8.55 -6.71 -7.02
N LYS A 77 7.59 -6.49 -7.94
CA LYS A 77 7.82 -6.36 -9.40
C LYS A 77 8.86 -5.29 -9.72
N ALA A 78 8.74 -4.10 -9.13
CA ALA A 78 9.63 -2.97 -9.39
C ALA A 78 11.11 -3.28 -9.07
N ASN A 79 11.39 -4.12 -8.06
CA ASN A 79 12.75 -4.55 -7.76
C ASN A 79 13.29 -5.49 -8.84
N CYS A 80 12.47 -6.40 -9.35
CA CYS A 80 12.82 -7.28 -10.46
C CYS A 80 13.06 -6.47 -11.75
N GLU A 81 12.23 -5.46 -12.05
CA GLU A 81 12.43 -4.56 -13.19
C GLU A 81 13.76 -3.80 -13.09
N ARG A 82 14.04 -3.21 -11.92
CA ARG A 82 15.31 -2.51 -11.66
C ARG A 82 16.50 -3.45 -11.79
N HIS A 83 16.38 -4.68 -11.32
CA HIS A 83 17.39 -5.72 -11.49
C HIS A 83 17.61 -6.04 -12.98
N LEU A 84 16.55 -6.26 -13.76
CA LEU A 84 16.65 -6.52 -15.20
C LEU A 84 17.38 -5.38 -15.92
N ARG A 85 17.02 -4.12 -15.64
CA ARG A 85 17.69 -2.95 -16.26
C ARG A 85 19.19 -2.88 -15.96
N LYS A 86 19.59 -3.24 -14.73
CA LYS A 86 20.98 -3.08 -14.26
C LYS A 86 21.87 -4.29 -14.55
N LYS A 87 21.35 -5.50 -14.34
CA LYS A 87 22.11 -6.76 -14.41
C LYS A 87 21.90 -7.49 -15.74
N HIS A 88 20.81 -7.20 -16.44
CA HIS A 88 20.49 -7.74 -17.75
C HIS A 88 20.31 -6.61 -18.77
N ALA A 89 21.32 -5.74 -18.87
CA ALA A 89 21.29 -4.54 -19.72
C ALA A 89 21.04 -4.80 -21.22
N LYS A 90 21.14 -6.07 -21.66
CA LYS A 90 20.78 -6.53 -23.01
C LYS A 90 19.26 -6.70 -23.21
N THR A 91 18.48 -6.74 -22.13
CA THR A 91 17.02 -6.84 -22.19
C THR A 91 16.45 -5.48 -22.59
N SER A 92 15.88 -5.40 -23.80
CA SER A 92 15.17 -4.22 -24.28
C SER A 92 14.09 -3.78 -23.30
N ARG A 93 13.79 -2.49 -23.25
CA ARG A 93 12.69 -1.94 -22.43
C ARG A 93 11.36 -2.66 -22.68
N LYS A 94 11.13 -3.12 -23.92
CA LYS A 94 9.93 -3.87 -24.33
C LYS A 94 9.89 -5.30 -23.77
N ASP A 95 11.03 -5.87 -23.42
CA ASP A 95 11.13 -7.26 -22.96
C ASP A 95 11.27 -7.38 -21.44
N ILE A 96 11.44 -6.27 -20.71
CA ILE A 96 11.54 -6.27 -19.24
C ILE A 96 10.34 -6.98 -18.62
N GLU A 97 9.12 -6.65 -19.04
CA GLU A 97 7.91 -7.24 -18.47
C GLU A 97 7.80 -8.74 -18.78
N LYS A 98 8.16 -9.15 -20.00
CA LYS A 98 8.17 -10.57 -20.41
C LYS A 98 9.17 -11.41 -19.61
N ASN A 99 10.23 -10.78 -19.11
CA ASN A 99 11.26 -11.42 -18.31
C ASN A 99 10.95 -11.46 -16.81
N ILE A 100 9.73 -11.10 -16.41
CA ILE A 100 9.24 -11.26 -15.04
C ILE A 100 8.21 -12.39 -15.04
N LYS A 101 8.44 -13.41 -14.21
CA LYS A 101 7.46 -14.46 -13.91
C LYS A 101 6.84 -14.16 -12.56
N TYR A 102 5.50 -14.15 -12.49
CA TYR A 102 4.79 -14.17 -11.22
C TYR A 102 4.51 -15.61 -10.84
N VAL A 103 4.83 -15.97 -9.60
CA VAL A 103 4.53 -17.28 -9.01
C VAL A 103 3.52 -17.03 -7.89
N THR A 104 2.32 -17.62 -8.02
CA THR A 104 1.32 -17.60 -6.96
C THR A 104 1.76 -18.52 -5.84
N SER A 105 2.17 -17.95 -4.70
CA SER A 105 2.36 -18.75 -3.49
C SER A 105 1.01 -18.98 -2.83
N THR A 106 0.70 -20.22 -2.46
CA THR A 106 -0.51 -20.58 -1.71
C THR A 106 -0.52 -19.98 -0.29
N THR A 107 0.64 -19.56 0.22
CA THR A 107 0.81 -19.04 1.59
C THR A 107 0.18 -17.67 1.81
N THR A 108 0.16 -16.77 0.81
CA THR A 108 -0.43 -15.43 0.96
C THR A 108 -1.95 -15.45 1.01
N ALA A 109 -2.59 -16.44 0.37
CA ALA A 109 -4.04 -16.61 0.43
C ALA A 109 -4.50 -16.91 1.87
N SER A 110 -3.73 -17.69 2.63
CA SER A 110 -4.04 -18.01 4.02
C SER A 110 -3.81 -16.85 4.99
N MET A 111 -2.82 -15.98 4.74
CA MET A 111 -2.55 -14.81 5.62
C MET A 111 -3.46 -13.62 5.33
N ALA A 112 -4.02 -13.51 4.11
CA ALA A 112 -4.99 -12.47 3.76
C ALA A 112 -6.41 -12.74 4.32
N VAL A 113 -6.72 -13.99 4.70
CA VAL A 113 -8.03 -14.38 5.26
C VAL A 113 -8.27 -13.78 6.64
N SER A 114 -7.24 -13.42 7.40
CA SER A 114 -7.40 -12.74 8.69
C SER A 114 -7.72 -11.24 8.58
N ILE A 115 -7.82 -10.68 7.36
CA ILE A 115 -8.06 -9.23 7.12
C ILE A 115 -9.58 -8.90 7.10
N THR A 116 -10.49 -9.88 7.24
CA THR A 116 -11.95 -9.66 7.17
C THR A 116 -12.66 -9.51 8.52
N ALA A 117 -11.98 -9.11 9.60
CA ALA A 117 -12.64 -8.91 10.90
C ALA A 117 -12.30 -7.54 11.52
N THR A 118 -12.59 -6.46 10.80
CA THR A 118 -12.99 -5.19 11.45
C THR A 118 -13.85 -4.40 10.47
N THR A 119 -15.01 -4.97 10.11
CA THR A 119 -16.14 -4.10 9.77
C THR A 119 -16.53 -3.42 11.08
N GLN A 120 -16.30 -2.12 11.20
CA GLN A 120 -17.16 -1.32 12.05
C GLN A 120 -18.49 -1.23 11.30
N ASP A 121 -19.31 -2.27 11.46
CA ASP A 121 -20.74 -2.17 11.25
C ASP A 121 -21.28 -1.25 12.34
N THR A 122 -21.27 0.06 12.10
CA THR A 122 -22.22 0.94 12.78
C THR A 122 -23.54 0.82 12.04
N GLU A 123 -24.24 -0.29 12.27
CA GLU A 123 -25.68 -0.34 12.06
C GLU A 123 -26.31 0.60 13.09
N THR A 124 -26.53 1.85 12.73
CA THR A 124 -27.48 2.70 13.45
C THR A 124 -28.73 2.81 12.60
N SER A 125 -29.58 1.80 12.76
CA SER A 125 -30.99 1.86 12.37
C SER A 125 -31.68 2.80 13.36
N CYS A 126 -31.96 4.04 12.97
CA CYS A 126 -32.82 4.94 13.73
C CYS A 126 -34.21 4.96 13.11
N THR A 127 -35.07 4.06 13.59
CA THR A 127 -36.53 4.19 13.45
C THR A 127 -37.05 5.13 14.52
N GLY A 128 -37.55 6.31 14.13
CA GLY A 128 -38.64 7.02 14.80
C GLY A 128 -38.43 7.65 16.20
N ALA A 129 -38.87 8.91 16.28
CA ALA A 129 -39.36 9.64 17.46
C ALA A 129 -38.38 10.19 18.52
N GLU A 130 -38.21 11.51 18.44
CA GLU A 130 -38.20 12.49 19.53
C GLU A 130 -37.08 12.53 20.60
N THR A 131 -36.53 13.76 20.73
CA THR A 131 -35.95 14.43 21.91
C THR A 131 -34.47 14.20 22.32
N THR A 132 -33.72 15.29 22.10
CA THR A 132 -32.58 15.84 22.88
C THR A 132 -31.28 15.03 23.03
N CYS A 133 -30.34 15.25 22.09
CA CYS A 133 -28.91 14.92 22.26
C CYS A 133 -28.21 15.99 23.12
N ARG A 134 -27.66 15.55 24.26
CA ARG A 134 -26.97 16.36 25.27
C ARG A 134 -25.47 16.20 25.14
N PHE A 135 -24.83 16.74 24.10
CA PHE A 135 -23.36 16.83 24.03
C PHE A 135 -22.88 17.86 22.98
N CYS A 136 -23.17 19.14 23.24
CA CYS A 136 -22.38 20.26 22.74
C CYS A 136 -21.95 21.09 23.95
N GLY A 137 -20.66 21.04 24.30
CA GLY A 137 -19.92 22.19 24.85
C GLY A 137 -18.88 22.54 23.78
N GLU A 138 -18.59 23.79 23.45
CA GLU A 138 -18.80 25.08 24.11
C GLU A 138 -19.64 26.05 23.25
#